data_AF-A0A3C0IQD5-F1
#
_entry.id   AF-A0A3C0IQD5-F1
#
_cell.length_a   1.000
_cell.length_b   1.000
_cell.length_c   1.000
_cell.angle_alpha   90.00
_cell.angle_beta   90.00
_cell.angle_gamma   90.00
#
_symmetry.space_group_name_H-M   'P 1'
#
loop_
_entity.id
_entity.type
_entity.pdbx_description
1 polymer ?
#
loop_
_entity_poly.entity_id
_entity_poly.type
_entity_poly.pdbx_seq_one_letter_code
_entity_poly.pdbx_strand_id
1 'polypeptide(L)'
;MKLVSYLTAQGNDQLAFYHEGYLYNTDTVHPDLPGSMGLFLHYWSDVITTAQEVNAAIVAGKITTASGLPLANAKLLSPVPFPTSCRDGYAFRQHVAAARRNRGVPMIPEFDQYPIFYFTNHNSIQGPGPIRCMPDHFEKLDFELEAAIVVCKNG
;
A
#
# COMPACT_ATOMS: atom_id res chain seq x y z
N MET A 1 6.45 -5.27 12.19
CA MET A 1 7.05 -5.36 10.85
C MET A 1 6.47 -4.27 9.97
N LYS A 2 7.32 -3.50 9.27
CA LYS A 2 6.90 -2.49 8.29
C LYS A 2 7.54 -2.86 6.95
N LEU A 3 6.74 -2.90 5.89
CA LEU A 3 7.19 -3.26 4.54
C LEU A 3 7.10 -2.05 3.63
N VAL A 4 8.05 -1.92 2.72
CA VAL A 4 8.15 -0.82 1.76
C VAL A 4 8.48 -1.41 0.40
N SER A 5 7.78 -0.93 -0.63
CA SER A 5 8.17 -1.12 -2.02
C SER A 5 8.85 0.13 -2.55
N TYR A 6 9.97 -0.05 -3.25
CA TYR A 6 10.70 1.06 -3.85
C TYR A 6 11.25 0.65 -5.23
N LEU A 7 11.61 1.65 -6.04
CA LEU A 7 12.19 1.45 -7.37
C LEU A 7 13.70 1.39 -7.28
N THR A 8 14.30 0.32 -7.79
CA THR A 8 15.76 0.18 -7.90
C THR A 8 16.32 1.08 -9.01
N ALA A 9 17.64 1.29 -9.02
CA ALA A 9 18.31 2.05 -10.08
C ALA A 9 18.13 1.40 -11.47
N GLN A 10 17.90 0.08 -11.50
CA GLN A 10 17.65 -0.70 -12.72
C GLN A 10 16.19 -0.62 -13.18
N GLY A 11 15.30 0.03 -12.41
CA GLY A 11 13.90 0.21 -12.77
C GLY A 11 12.98 -0.94 -12.36
N ASN A 12 13.45 -1.91 -11.57
CA ASN A 12 12.63 -2.98 -11.01
C ASN A 12 12.06 -2.56 -9.66
N ASP A 13 10.87 -3.06 -9.31
CA ASP A 13 10.36 -2.94 -7.95
C ASP A 13 11.14 -3.85 -6.99
N GLN A 14 11.32 -3.38 -5.77
CA GLN A 14 11.98 -4.09 -4.69
C GLN A 14 11.16 -3.97 -3.42
N LEU A 15 10.99 -5.08 -2.72
CA LEU A 15 10.45 -5.17 -1.38
C LEU A 15 11.57 -5.10 -0.35
N ALA A 16 11.32 -4.33 0.71
CA ALA A 16 12.23 -4.20 1.83
C ALA A 16 11.47 -4.12 3.16
N PHE A 17 12.12 -4.57 4.23
CA PHE A 17 11.73 -4.21 5.59
C PHE A 17 12.16 -2.77 5.88
N TYR A 18 11.35 -2.03 6.60
CA TYR A 18 11.71 -0.70 7.10
C TYR A 18 11.95 -0.73 8.61
N HIS A 19 13.09 -0.19 9.04
CA HIS A 19 13.40 0.06 10.45
C HIS A 19 14.32 1.29 10.59
N GLU A 20 13.98 2.20 11.50
CA GLU A 20 14.78 3.38 11.87
C GLU A 20 15.40 4.18 10.70
N GLY A 21 14.65 4.37 9.62
CA GLY A 21 15.13 5.14 8.47
C GLY A 21 15.93 4.34 7.44
N TYR A 22 16.06 3.02 7.61
CA TYR A 22 16.73 2.13 6.68
C TYR A 22 15.77 1.10 6.07
N LEU A 23 16.07 0.72 4.83
CA LEU A 23 15.41 -0.32 4.05
C LEU A 23 16.32 -1.52 3.92
N TYR A 24 15.80 -2.71 4.24
CA TYR A 24 16.53 -3.97 4.16
C TYR A 24 15.84 -4.88 3.14
N ASN A 25 16.46 -5.07 1.99
CA ASN A 25 15.90 -5.84 0.88
C ASN A 25 15.64 -7.28 1.32
N THR A 26 14.40 -7.73 1.16
CA THR A 26 13.91 -9.02 1.68
C THR A 26 14.73 -10.20 1.15
N ASP A 27 14.96 -10.24 -0.15
CA ASP A 27 15.74 -11.25 -0.87
C ASP A 27 17.24 -11.22 -0.58
N THR A 28 17.75 -10.10 -0.09
CA THR A 28 19.16 -9.95 0.30
C THR A 28 19.37 -10.41 1.74
N VAL A 29 18.44 -10.10 2.64
CA VAL A 29 18.56 -10.48 4.06
C VAL A 29 18.18 -11.94 4.33
N HIS A 30 17.42 -12.58 3.43
CA HIS A 30 17.07 -13.98 3.56
C HIS A 30 16.76 -14.62 2.18
N PRO A 31 17.35 -15.78 1.83
CA PRO A 31 17.22 -16.39 0.50
C PRO A 31 15.80 -16.85 0.16
N ASP A 32 15.01 -17.25 1.16
CA ASP A 32 13.63 -17.72 0.95
C ASP A 32 12.59 -16.59 0.87
N LEU A 33 12.99 -15.33 1.10
CA LEU A 33 12.06 -14.21 1.05
C LEU A 33 11.99 -13.61 -0.36
N PRO A 34 10.78 -13.41 -0.92
CA PRO A 34 10.64 -12.79 -2.22
C PRO A 34 11.11 -11.33 -2.26
N GLY A 35 11.73 -10.92 -3.37
CA GLY A 35 12.21 -9.56 -3.59
C GLY A 35 11.13 -8.55 -4.02
N SER A 36 9.89 -8.96 -4.26
CA SER A 36 8.79 -8.05 -4.66
C SER A 36 7.54 -8.24 -3.80
N MET A 37 6.74 -7.19 -3.65
CA MET A 37 5.50 -7.25 -2.85
C MET A 37 4.50 -8.24 -3.46
N GLY A 38 4.41 -8.30 -4.79
CA GLY A 38 3.50 -9.23 -5.48
C GLY A 38 3.79 -10.68 -5.14
N LEU A 39 5.06 -11.10 -5.22
CA LEU A 39 5.47 -12.45 -4.86
C LEU A 39 5.33 -12.72 -3.36
N PHE A 40 5.67 -11.73 -2.52
CA PHE A 40 5.51 -11.84 -1.07
C PHE A 40 4.06 -12.08 -0.65
N LEU A 41 3.10 -11.38 -1.26
CA LEU A 41 1.67 -11.60 -1.01
C LEU A 41 1.19 -12.93 -1.58
N HIS A 42 1.71 -13.36 -2.74
CA HIS A 42 1.35 -14.64 -3.34
C HIS A 42 1.77 -15.83 -2.49
N TYR A 43 3.00 -15.81 -1.97
CA TYR A 43 3.56 -16.85 -1.09
C TYR A 43 3.41 -16.53 0.40
N TRP A 44 2.45 -15.66 0.75
CA TRP A 44 2.32 -15.11 2.10
C TRP A 44 2.35 -16.19 3.20
N SER A 45 1.57 -17.26 3.03
CA SER A 45 1.44 -18.32 4.04
C SER A 45 2.75 -19.07 4.28
N ASP A 46 3.60 -19.17 3.26
CA ASP A 46 4.87 -19.89 3.32
C ASP A 46 5.97 -19.04 3.95
N VAL A 47 5.94 -17.72 3.73
CA VAL A 47 7.06 -16.83 4.06
C VAL A 47 6.82 -15.92 5.26
N ILE A 48 5.58 -15.79 5.74
CA ILE A 48 5.23 -14.80 6.78
C ILE A 48 5.98 -15.03 8.11
N THR A 49 6.13 -16.27 8.55
CA THR A 49 6.85 -16.60 9.79
C THR A 49 8.31 -16.19 9.67
N THR A 50 8.98 -16.60 8.58
CA THR A 50 10.36 -16.21 8.26
C THR A 50 10.51 -14.69 8.20
N ALA A 51 9.58 -13.99 7.56
CA ALA A 51 9.61 -12.54 7.47
C ALA A 51 9.50 -11.84 8.84
N GLN A 52 8.68 -12.38 9.75
CA GLN A 52 8.55 -11.87 11.11
C GLN A 52 9.84 -12.08 11.92
N GLU A 53 10.47 -13.25 11.79
CA GLU A 53 11.74 -13.58 12.44
C GLU A 53 12.89 -12.68 11.95
N VAL A 54 12.99 -12.50 10.63
CA VAL A 54 13.97 -11.59 10.01
C VAL A 54 13.74 -10.15 10.48
N ASN A 55 12.49 -9.67 10.47
CA ASN A 55 12.17 -8.35 11.01
C ASN A 55 12.56 -8.22 12.49
N ALA A 56 12.33 -9.25 13.31
CA ALA A 56 12.75 -9.25 14.71
C ALA A 56 14.28 -9.18 14.85
N ALA A 57 15.03 -9.87 13.99
CA ALA A 57 16.48 -9.79 13.95
C ALA A 57 17.00 -8.39 13.54
N ILE A 58 16.33 -7.72 12.59
CA ILE A 58 16.61 -6.31 12.22
C ILE A 58 16.39 -5.40 13.43
N VAL A 59 15.23 -5.50 14.08
CA VAL A 59 14.89 -4.66 15.25
C VAL A 59 15.84 -4.91 16.44
N ALA A 60 16.31 -6.15 16.60
CA ALA A 60 17.29 -6.50 17.64
C ALA A 60 18.74 -6.10 17.27
N GLY A 61 18.98 -5.49 16.10
CA GLY A 61 20.30 -5.07 15.65
C GLY A 61 21.22 -6.21 15.20
N LYS A 62 20.70 -7.44 15.03
CA LYS A 62 21.47 -8.59 14.54
C LYS A 62 21.78 -8.46 13.04
N ILE A 63 20.90 -7.80 12.30
CA ILE A 63 21.13 -7.38 10.91
C ILE A 63 21.47 -5.89 10.94
N THR A 64 22.74 -5.58 10.67
CA THR A 64 23.27 -4.22 10.82
C THR A 64 22.87 -3.30 9.66
N THR A 65 22.94 -1.99 9.88
CA THR A 65 22.66 -0.97 8.86
C THR A 65 23.62 -1.01 7.66
N ALA A 66 24.75 -1.70 7.75
CA ALA A 66 25.64 -1.93 6.61
C ALA A 66 24.95 -2.71 5.48
N SER A 67 23.90 -3.48 5.80
CA SER A 67 23.05 -4.20 4.84
C SER A 67 21.82 -3.40 4.42
N GLY A 68 21.65 -2.17 4.93
CA GLY A 68 20.46 -1.34 4.72
C GLY A 68 20.71 -0.14 3.80
N LEU A 69 19.72 0.20 2.99
CA LEU A 69 19.67 1.42 2.20
C LEU A 69 18.98 2.53 3.01
N PRO A 70 19.55 3.73 3.17
CA PRO A 70 18.83 4.85 3.77
C PRO A 70 17.53 5.15 2.99
N LEU A 71 16.40 5.26 3.69
CA LEU A 71 15.08 5.52 3.10
C LEU A 71 15.09 6.78 2.23
N ALA A 72 15.83 7.81 2.65
CA ALA A 72 15.96 9.07 1.92
C ALA A 72 16.55 8.92 0.51
N ASN A 73 17.28 7.82 0.26
CA ASN A 73 17.89 7.53 -1.03
C ASN A 73 16.99 6.64 -1.91
N ALA A 74 15.83 6.21 -1.41
CA ALA A 74 14.92 5.32 -2.11
C ALA A 74 13.80 6.11 -2.81
N LYS A 75 13.51 5.74 -4.06
CA LYS A 75 12.31 6.20 -4.76
C LYS A 75 11.14 5.28 -4.42
N LEU A 76 10.27 5.71 -3.51
CA LEU A 76 9.16 4.90 -3.02
C LEU A 76 8.10 4.64 -4.11
N LEU A 77 7.54 3.43 -4.06
CA LEU A 77 6.35 3.04 -4.81
C LEU A 77 5.14 3.00 -3.85
N SER A 78 3.94 2.74 -4.38
CA SER A 78 2.84 2.34 -3.49
C SER A 78 3.21 1.04 -2.78
N PRO A 79 2.74 0.80 -1.54
CA PRO A 79 3.08 -0.43 -0.81
C PRO A 79 2.77 -1.72 -1.58
N VAL A 80 1.70 -1.72 -2.37
CA VAL A 80 1.42 -2.73 -3.39
C VAL A 80 1.50 -2.03 -4.75
N PRO A 81 2.60 -2.18 -5.51
CA PRO A 81 2.79 -1.49 -6.79
C PRO A 81 1.81 -1.93 -7.89
N PHE A 82 1.46 -3.21 -7.90
CA PHE A 82 0.64 -3.83 -8.96
C PHE A 82 -0.52 -4.64 -8.34
N PRO A 83 -1.48 -3.99 -7.67
CA PRO A 83 -2.61 -4.70 -7.07
C PRO A 83 -3.49 -5.30 -8.16
N THR A 84 -3.95 -6.53 -8.00
CA THR A 84 -4.82 -7.21 -8.97
C THR A 84 -6.27 -6.71 -8.94
N SER A 85 -6.65 -6.01 -7.85
CA SER A 85 -7.96 -5.40 -7.67
C SER A 85 -7.85 -4.31 -6.61
N CYS A 86 -8.69 -3.28 -6.73
CA CYS A 86 -8.89 -2.30 -5.69
C CYS A 86 -10.40 -2.04 -5.57
N ARG A 87 -10.90 -2.14 -4.34
CA ARG A 87 -12.30 -1.95 -3.98
C ARG A 87 -12.36 -0.76 -3.04
N ASP A 88 -12.91 0.35 -3.51
CA ASP A 88 -13.05 1.53 -2.70
C ASP A 88 -14.40 1.50 -1.96
N GLY A 89 -14.32 1.60 -0.63
CA GLY A 89 -15.41 1.38 0.29
C GLY A 89 -16.06 2.68 0.72
N TYR A 90 -17.37 2.75 0.56
CA TYR A 90 -18.17 3.90 0.98
C TYR A 90 -18.59 3.77 2.44
N ALA A 91 -17.61 3.72 3.34
CA ALA A 91 -17.81 3.24 4.72
C ALA A 91 -18.11 4.33 5.76
N PHE A 92 -17.81 5.61 5.47
CA PHE A 92 -17.90 6.70 6.45
C PHE A 92 -19.20 7.50 6.33
N ARG A 93 -20.19 7.15 7.16
CA ARG A 93 -21.56 7.72 7.12
C ARG A 93 -21.61 9.25 7.08
N GLN A 94 -20.78 9.92 7.88
CA GLN A 94 -20.75 11.37 7.96
C GLN A 94 -20.33 12.01 6.62
N HIS A 95 -19.31 11.45 5.96
CA HIS A 95 -18.86 11.90 4.64
C HIS A 95 -20.00 11.77 3.62
N VAL A 96 -20.68 10.63 3.59
CA VAL A 96 -21.82 10.39 2.68
C VAL A 96 -22.97 11.35 2.93
N ALA A 97 -23.35 11.52 4.20
CA ALA A 97 -24.43 12.41 4.58
C ALA A 97 -24.15 13.87 4.20
N ALA A 98 -22.89 14.32 4.32
CA ALA A 98 -22.48 15.65 3.88
C ALA A 98 -22.62 15.83 2.35
N ALA A 99 -22.13 14.87 1.55
CA ALA A 99 -22.25 14.90 0.10
C ALA A 99 -23.71 14.85 -0.38
N ARG A 100 -24.59 14.15 0.34
CA ARG A 100 -26.03 14.08 0.05
C ARG A 100 -26.77 15.37 0.43
N ARG A 101 -26.43 15.97 1.58
CA ARG A 101 -26.95 17.28 1.99
C ARG A 101 -26.67 18.37 0.96
N ASN A 102 -25.47 18.40 0.40
CA ASN A 102 -25.10 19.35 -0.66
C ASN A 102 -25.93 19.18 -1.94
N ARG A 103 -26.53 18.00 -2.16
CA ARG A 103 -27.44 17.70 -3.27
C ARG A 103 -28.92 17.86 -2.91
N GLY A 104 -29.24 18.23 -1.67
CA GLY A 104 -30.62 18.36 -1.19
C GLY A 104 -31.38 17.04 -1.06
N VAL A 105 -30.69 15.90 -0.97
CA VAL A 105 -31.31 14.56 -0.89
C VAL A 105 -31.10 13.91 0.48
N PRO A 106 -32.09 13.16 1.00
CA PRO A 106 -31.97 12.47 2.29
C PRO A 106 -30.97 11.31 2.19
N MET A 107 -30.49 10.83 3.33
CA MET A 107 -29.67 9.64 3.41
C MET A 107 -30.42 8.40 2.90
N ILE A 108 -29.73 7.52 2.17
CA ILE A 108 -30.32 6.25 1.69
C ILE A 108 -30.36 5.22 2.83
N PRO A 109 -31.48 4.51 3.05
CA PRO A 109 -31.57 3.43 4.05
C PRO A 109 -30.59 2.28 3.80
N GLU A 110 -30.27 2.00 2.53
CA GLU A 110 -29.40 0.89 2.10
C GLU A 110 -27.98 1.00 2.66
N PHE A 111 -27.53 2.21 2.99
CA PHE A 111 -26.22 2.43 3.61
C PHE A 111 -26.05 1.65 4.91
N ASP A 112 -27.12 1.49 5.71
CA ASP A 112 -27.05 0.74 6.97
C ASP A 112 -27.38 -0.75 6.79
N GLN A 113 -27.74 -1.19 5.59
CA GLN A 113 -28.12 -2.58 5.31
C GLN A 113 -26.94 -3.44 4.87
N TYR A 114 -26.01 -2.87 4.10
CA TYR A 114 -24.84 -3.58 3.58
C TYR A 114 -23.70 -2.61 3.25
N PRO A 115 -22.44 -3.09 3.26
CA PRO A 115 -21.30 -2.27 2.85
C PRO A 115 -21.36 -1.99 1.34
N ILE A 116 -21.30 -0.72 0.98
CA ILE A 116 -21.24 -0.26 -0.40
C ILE A 116 -19.76 -0.10 -0.78
N PHE A 117 -19.37 -0.63 -1.93
CA PHE A 117 -18.07 -0.40 -2.52
C PHE A 117 -18.15 -0.45 -4.04
N TYR A 118 -17.14 0.05 -4.72
CA TYR A 118 -17.01 -0.04 -6.17
C TYR A 118 -15.60 -0.47 -6.57
N PHE A 119 -15.47 -1.05 -7.77
CA PHE A 119 -14.16 -1.36 -8.34
C PHE A 119 -13.56 -0.09 -8.93
N THR A 120 -12.36 0.27 -8.47
CA THR A 120 -11.59 1.36 -9.05
C THR A 120 -10.54 0.82 -10.04
N ASN A 121 -9.95 1.72 -10.82
CA ASN A 121 -8.86 1.39 -11.70
C ASN A 121 -7.59 1.11 -10.88
N HIS A 122 -7.36 -0.17 -10.55
CA HIS A 122 -6.17 -0.58 -9.79
C HIS A 122 -4.85 -0.25 -10.50
N ASN A 123 -4.85 -0.11 -11.84
CA ASN A 123 -3.66 0.26 -12.61
C ASN A 123 -3.26 1.74 -12.45
N SER A 124 -4.12 2.59 -11.88
CA SER A 124 -3.79 4.00 -11.63
C SER A 124 -3.24 4.27 -10.23
N ILE A 125 -3.07 3.22 -9.41
CA ILE A 125 -2.46 3.35 -8.07
C ILE A 125 -0.99 3.74 -8.24
N GLN A 126 -0.59 4.80 -7.55
CA GLN A 126 0.74 5.40 -7.63
C GLN A 126 1.33 5.54 -6.23
N GLY A 127 2.66 5.51 -6.17
CA GLY A 127 3.40 5.82 -4.95
C GLY A 127 3.31 7.29 -4.55
N PRO A 128 3.91 7.66 -3.42
CA PRO A 128 3.96 9.05 -2.99
C PRO A 128 4.72 9.91 -3.99
N GLY A 129 4.33 11.18 -4.09
CA GLY A 129 4.98 12.16 -4.95
C GLY A 129 3.98 12.97 -5.78
N PRO A 130 4.46 13.65 -6.83
CA PRO A 130 3.61 14.45 -7.70
C PRO A 130 2.57 13.58 -8.43
N ILE A 131 1.30 13.97 -8.31
CA ILE A 131 0.21 13.38 -9.10
C ILE A 131 0.11 14.16 -10.41
N ARG A 132 0.10 13.44 -11.54
CA ARG A 132 -0.07 14.04 -12.86
C ARG A 132 -1.55 14.11 -13.21
N CYS A 133 -2.02 15.32 -13.48
CA CYS A 133 -3.40 15.60 -13.85
C CYS A 133 -3.46 16.25 -15.24
N MET A 134 -4.57 16.06 -15.94
CA MET A 134 -4.88 16.77 -17.16
C MET A 134 -5.45 18.17 -16.83
N PRO A 135 -5.38 19.16 -17.74
CA PRO A 135 -5.81 20.53 -17.44
C PRO A 135 -7.26 20.65 -16.91
N ASP A 136 -8.17 19.85 -17.43
CA ASP A 136 -9.59 19.79 -17.05
C ASP A 136 -9.82 19.24 -15.64
N HIS A 137 -8.95 18.33 -15.16
CA HIS A 137 -9.03 17.82 -13.78
C HIS A 137 -8.96 18.95 -12.74
N PHE A 138 -8.27 20.06 -13.04
CA PHE A 138 -8.08 21.17 -12.10
C PHE A 138 -9.32 22.04 -11.87
N GLU A 139 -10.41 21.86 -12.62
CA GLU A 139 -11.63 22.65 -12.40
C GLU A 139 -12.29 22.34 -11.06
N LYS A 140 -12.28 21.07 -10.66
CA LYS A 140 -12.86 20.57 -9.39
C LYS A 140 -12.04 19.41 -8.82
N LEU A 141 -10.71 19.55 -8.86
CA LEU A 141 -9.82 18.58 -8.24
C LEU A 141 -10.06 18.56 -6.73
N ASP A 142 -10.24 17.37 -6.18
CA ASP A 142 -10.39 17.14 -4.74
C ASP A 142 -9.50 15.98 -4.30
N PHE A 143 -9.37 15.79 -2.99
CA PHE A 143 -8.67 14.65 -2.41
C PHE A 143 -9.57 13.97 -1.38
N GLU A 144 -9.40 12.66 -1.24
CA GLU A 144 -10.08 11.87 -0.21
C GLU A 144 -9.05 11.31 0.77
N LEU A 145 -9.35 11.44 2.06
CA LEU A 145 -8.57 10.80 3.12
C LEU A 145 -9.18 9.44 3.41
N GLU A 146 -8.39 8.40 3.17
CA GLU A 146 -8.82 7.01 3.29
C GLU A 146 -7.82 6.16 4.07
N ALA A 147 -8.24 4.95 4.41
CA ALA A 147 -7.38 3.88 4.87
C ALA A 147 -7.70 2.61 4.08
N ALA A 148 -6.68 1.89 3.66
CA ALA A 148 -6.81 0.65 2.91
C ALA A 148 -6.23 -0.52 3.68
N ILE A 149 -6.80 -1.71 3.44
CA ILE A 149 -6.23 -2.98 3.88
C ILE A 149 -5.79 -3.78 2.66
N VAL A 150 -4.71 -4.53 2.81
CA VAL A 150 -4.26 -5.49 1.78
C VAL A 150 -4.75 -6.86 2.18
N VAL A 151 -5.54 -7.49 1.30
CA VAL A 151 -6.05 -8.85 1.52
C VAL A 151 -5.16 -9.83 0.77
N CYS A 152 -4.51 -10.74 1.50
CA CYS A 152 -3.53 -11.71 0.96
C CYS A 152 -4.06 -13.15 0.92
N LYS A 153 -5.36 -13.36 1.10
CA LYS A 153 -6.02 -14.66 0.98
C LYS A 153 -7.19 -14.58 0.02
N ASN A 154 -7.28 -15.56 -0.86
CA ASN A 154 -8.49 -15.77 -1.65
C ASN A 154 -9.60 -16.28 -0.72
N GLY A 155 -10.84 -15.88 -1.03
CA GLY A 155 -12.04 -16.43 -0.40
C GLY A 155 -12.43 -17.77 -1.00
#